data_AF-A0AAN7SNY0-F1
#
_entry.id   AF-A0AAN7SNY0-F1
#
_cell.length_a   1.000
_cell.length_b   1.000
_cell.length_c   1.000
_cell.angle_alpha   90.00
_cell.angle_beta   90.00
_cell.angle_gamma   90.00
#
_symmetry.space_group_name_H-M   'P 1'
#
loop_
_entity.id
_entity.type
_entity.pdbx_description
1 polymer ?
#
loop_
_entity_poly.entity_id
_entity_poly.type
_entity_poly.pdbx_seq_one_letter_code
_entity_poly.pdbx_strand_id
1 'polypeptide(L)'
;MWSNILVRCNETSKSLQSVSLPLDLALKLADFLTAFVKDQRDKFEMYETTSKQIYPDFKYKTNTTRSRQRSSRLTFFDGATEDTQFQGREKFRTEVYIPIIDTLIAQLQQRSKAYDQLLNLFGFFSRLSVLRTEELEIHCQTFTEFM
;
A
#
# COMPACT_ATOMS: atom_id res chain seq x y z
N MET A 1 4.53 8.27 -12.15
CA MET A 1 4.11 7.46 -10.98
C MET A 1 2.62 7.61 -10.69
N TRP A 2 2.17 8.73 -10.13
CA TRP A 2 0.79 8.89 -9.63
C TRP A 2 -0.29 8.60 -10.67
N SER A 3 -0.10 9.04 -11.92
CA SER A 3 -1.02 8.73 -13.01
C SER A 3 -1.27 7.22 -13.15
N ASN A 4 -0.22 6.40 -13.10
CA ASN A 4 -0.34 4.95 -13.26
C ASN A 4 -1.12 4.32 -12.10
N ILE A 5 -0.82 4.76 -10.87
CA ILE A 5 -1.51 4.27 -9.67
C ILE A 5 -2.99 4.66 -9.69
N LEU A 6 -3.28 5.93 -9.96
CA LEU A 6 -4.65 6.46 -9.94
C LEU A 6 -5.52 5.84 -11.03
N VAL A 7 -4.98 5.63 -12.24
CA VAL A 7 -5.69 4.94 -13.32
C VAL A 7 -6.07 3.53 -12.91
N ARG A 8 -5.12 2.74 -12.38
CA ARG A 8 -5.40 1.37 -11.92
C ARG A 8 -6.39 1.34 -10.76
N CYS A 9 -6.26 2.22 -9.78
CA CYS A 9 -7.23 2.34 -8.69
C CYS A 9 -8.64 2.65 -9.21
N ASN A 10 -8.76 3.55 -10.18
CA ASN A 10 -10.03 3.91 -10.79
C ASN A 10 -10.64 2.76 -11.60
N GLU A 11 -9.83 2.04 -12.40
CA GLU A 11 -10.27 0.83 -13.11
C GLU A 11 -10.81 -0.22 -12.15
N THR A 12 -10.06 -0.55 -11.09
CA THR A 12 -10.51 -1.49 -10.06
C THR A 12 -11.78 -1.00 -9.37
N SER A 13 -11.87 0.30 -9.04
CA SER A 13 -13.06 0.88 -8.40
C SER A 13 -14.30 0.74 -9.28
N LYS A 14 -14.19 1.02 -10.58
CA LYS A 14 -15.29 0.84 -11.53
C LYS A 14 -15.72 -0.62 -11.64
N SER A 15 -14.76 -1.55 -11.70
CA SER A 15 -15.06 -2.99 -11.71
C SER A 15 -15.80 -3.43 -10.44
N LEU A 16 -15.36 -2.95 -9.27
CA LEU A 16 -15.99 -3.22 -7.96
C LEU A 16 -17.42 -2.67 -7.85
N GLN A 17 -17.76 -1.62 -8.59
CA GLN A 17 -19.09 -1.00 -8.60
C GLN A 17 -20.03 -1.63 -9.64
N SER A 18 -19.59 -2.66 -10.37
CA SER A 18 -20.46 -3.34 -11.33
C SER A 18 -21.54 -4.16 -10.62
N VAL A 19 -22.75 -4.13 -11.17
CA VAL A 19 -23.98 -4.70 -10.55
C VAL A 19 -23.90 -6.21 -10.36
N SER A 20 -23.14 -6.91 -11.20
CA SER A 20 -23.07 -8.38 -11.23
C SER A 20 -21.68 -8.91 -10.87
N LEU A 21 -21.00 -8.30 -9.89
CA LEU A 21 -19.67 -8.76 -9.49
C LEU A 21 -19.75 -9.86 -8.41
N PRO A 22 -19.19 -11.07 -8.66
CA PRO A 22 -19.03 -12.08 -7.63
C PRO A 22 -18.07 -11.59 -6.52
N LEU A 23 -18.38 -11.91 -5.28
CA LEU A 23 -17.58 -11.49 -4.12
C LEU A 23 -16.14 -12.04 -4.17
N ASP A 24 -15.97 -13.27 -4.66
CA ASP A 24 -14.65 -13.88 -4.93
C ASP A 24 -13.81 -13.03 -5.90
N LEU A 25 -14.46 -12.47 -6.93
CA LEU A 25 -13.79 -11.66 -7.93
C LEU A 25 -13.45 -10.28 -7.35
N ALA A 26 -14.30 -9.73 -6.49
CA ALA A 26 -14.02 -8.48 -5.77
C ALA A 26 -12.76 -8.60 -4.89
N LEU A 27 -12.61 -9.70 -4.16
CA LEU A 27 -11.42 -9.98 -3.35
C LEU A 27 -10.17 -10.06 -4.24
N LYS A 28 -10.23 -10.86 -5.32
CA LYS A 28 -9.12 -10.98 -6.29
C LYS A 28 -8.71 -9.63 -6.88
N LEU A 29 -9.67 -8.79 -7.25
CA LEU A 29 -9.40 -7.45 -7.79
C LEU A 29 -8.68 -6.55 -6.77
N ALA A 30 -9.06 -6.62 -5.49
CA ALA A 30 -8.38 -5.89 -4.43
C ALA A 30 -6.95 -6.40 -4.21
N ASP A 31 -6.75 -7.72 -4.24
CA ASP A 31 -5.41 -8.32 -4.09
C ASP A 31 -4.49 -8.00 -5.27
N PHE A 32 -5.00 -8.05 -6.50
CA PHE A 32 -4.25 -7.65 -7.69
C PHE A 32 -3.83 -6.17 -7.63
N LEU A 33 -4.75 -5.27 -7.22
CA LEU A 33 -4.41 -3.86 -7.06
C LEU A 33 -3.35 -3.67 -5.96
N THR A 34 -3.47 -4.40 -4.85
CA THR A 34 -2.49 -4.37 -3.76
C THR A 34 -1.11 -4.83 -4.23
N ALA A 35 -1.04 -5.95 -4.98
CA ALA A 35 0.21 -6.45 -5.55
C ALA A 35 0.84 -5.47 -6.54
N PHE A 36 0.01 -4.84 -7.39
CA PHE A 36 0.47 -3.81 -8.32
C PHE A 36 1.07 -2.59 -7.59
N VAL A 37 0.43 -2.12 -6.51
CA VAL A 37 0.96 -0.99 -5.72
C VAL A 37 2.24 -1.37 -4.98
N LYS A 38 2.35 -2.59 -4.44
CA LYS A 38 3.58 -3.11 -3.84
C LYS A 38 4.76 -3.08 -4.82
N ASP A 39 4.54 -3.49 -6.05
CA ASP A 39 5.54 -3.42 -7.12
C ASP A 39 5.98 -1.97 -7.45
N GLN A 40 5.16 -0.96 -7.17
CA GLN A 40 5.59 0.43 -7.31
C GLN A 40 6.60 0.85 -6.24
N ARG A 41 6.63 0.21 -5.07
CA ARG A 41 7.48 0.60 -3.95
C ARG A 41 8.98 0.58 -4.29
N ASP A 42 9.42 -0.32 -5.14
CA ASP A 42 10.84 -0.46 -5.50
C ASP A 42 11.22 0.31 -6.78
N LYS A 43 10.25 0.97 -7.43
CA LYS A 43 10.43 1.67 -8.72
C LYS A 43 10.84 3.14 -8.61
N PHE A 44 11.34 3.55 -7.44
CA PHE A 44 11.74 4.94 -7.20
C PHE A 44 12.73 5.46 -8.26
N GLU A 45 13.78 4.68 -8.54
CA GLU A 45 14.85 5.05 -9.48
C GLU A 45 14.32 5.27 -10.89
N MET A 46 13.40 4.42 -11.34
CA MET A 46 12.75 4.52 -12.64
C MET A 46 11.94 5.82 -12.75
N TYR A 47 11.14 6.13 -11.73
CA TYR A 47 10.34 7.35 -11.69
C TYR A 47 11.20 8.61 -11.60
N GLU A 48 12.27 8.56 -10.81
CA GLU A 48 13.23 9.66 -10.71
C GLU A 48 13.91 9.91 -12.07
N THR A 49 14.37 8.86 -12.75
CA THR A 49 15.03 8.97 -14.06
C THR A 49 14.09 9.55 -15.11
N THR A 50 12.85 9.04 -15.17
CA THR A 50 11.81 9.57 -16.07
C THR A 50 11.51 11.04 -15.78
N SER A 51 11.48 11.42 -14.49
CA SER A 51 11.23 12.82 -14.10
C SER A 51 12.39 13.74 -14.49
N LYS A 52 13.64 13.28 -14.35
CA LYS A 52 14.83 14.04 -14.79
C LYS A 52 14.92 14.20 -16.30
N GLN A 53 14.39 13.26 -17.09
CA GLN A 53 14.29 13.41 -18.54
C GLN A 53 13.33 14.55 -18.94
N ILE A 54 12.24 14.72 -18.18
CA ILE A 54 11.25 15.77 -18.43
C ILE A 54 11.71 17.11 -17.85
N TYR A 55 12.36 17.09 -16.68
CA TYR A 55 12.83 18.29 -15.99
C TYR A 55 14.29 18.11 -15.52
N PRO A 56 15.29 18.32 -16.40
CA PRO A 56 16.70 18.04 -16.13
C PRO A 56 17.31 18.93 -15.03
N ASP A 57 16.84 20.17 -14.93
CA ASP A 57 17.37 21.17 -13.99
C ASP A 57 16.85 20.98 -12.55
N PHE A 58 16.03 19.95 -12.31
CA PHE A 58 15.54 19.64 -10.98
C PHE A 58 16.69 19.32 -10.02
N LYS A 59 16.70 20.00 -8.88
CA LYS A 59 17.57 19.66 -7.75
C LYS A 59 16.72 19.44 -6.52
N TYR A 60 16.94 18.34 -5.82
CA TYR A 60 16.35 18.14 -4.52
C TYR A 60 16.78 19.28 -3.59
N LYS A 61 15.85 19.76 -2.76
CA LYS A 61 16.19 20.63 -1.65
C LYS A 61 17.05 19.83 -0.68
N THR A 62 18.37 19.91 -0.82
CA THR A 62 19.29 19.55 0.25
C THR A 62 19.07 20.55 1.36
N ASN A 63 18.87 20.04 2.57
CA ASN A 63 18.86 20.84 3.78
C ASN A 63 20.20 21.60 3.87
N THR A 64 20.27 22.83 3.33
CA THR A 64 21.34 23.79 3.63
C THR A 64 21.13 24.44 5.00
N THR A 65 20.39 23.78 5.89
CA THR A 65 20.34 24.16 7.30
C THR A 65 21.65 23.73 7.94
N ARG A 66 22.39 24.73 8.43
CA ARG A 66 23.60 24.62 9.25
C ARG A 66 23.53 23.35 10.09
N SER A 67 24.47 22.41 9.89
CA SER A 67 24.55 21.25 10.78
C SER A 67 24.68 21.79 12.21
N ARG A 68 23.83 21.31 13.11
CA ARG A 68 23.93 21.64 14.53
C ARG A 68 25.23 20.99 15.00
N GLN A 69 26.33 21.74 15.01
CA GLN A 69 27.54 21.26 15.66
C GLN A 69 27.20 21.04 17.13
N ARG A 70 27.16 19.76 17.55
CA ARG A 70 27.09 19.40 18.97
C ARG A 70 28.30 20.03 19.66
N SER A 71 28.09 20.60 20.83
CA SER A 71 29.18 21.14 21.65
C SER A 71 30.26 20.08 21.82
N SER A 72 31.51 20.43 21.56
CA SER A 72 32.68 19.53 21.66
C SER A 72 32.85 18.91 23.06
N ARG A 73 32.21 19.50 24.08
CA ARG A 73 32.19 18.95 25.45
C ARG A 73 31.33 17.69 25.58
N LEU A 74 30.30 17.51 24.74
CA LEU A 74 29.43 16.33 24.76
C LEU A 74 30.03 15.15 23.97
N THR A 75 30.80 15.42 22.91
CA THR A 75 31.37 14.38 22.03
C THR A 75 32.53 13.60 22.66
N PHE A 76 33.13 14.12 23.75
CA PHE A 76 34.22 13.45 24.45
C PHE A 76 33.78 12.16 25.18
N PHE A 77 32.53 12.11 25.66
CA PHE A 77 32.00 10.95 26.39
C PHE A 77 31.14 10.02 25.53
N ASP A 78 30.55 10.50 24.44
CA ASP A 78 29.48 9.80 23.70
C ASP A 78 29.95 9.16 22.37
N GLY A 79 31.24 9.29 22.03
CA GLY A 79 31.75 8.89 20.72
C GLY A 79 31.18 9.76 19.58
N ALA A 80 31.87 9.78 18.44
CA ALA A 80 31.36 10.47 17.26
C ALA A 80 30.17 9.67 16.68
N THR A 81 28.95 10.05 17.04
CA THR A 81 27.75 9.61 16.33
C THR A 81 27.52 10.54 15.15
N GLU A 82 27.77 10.04 13.95
CA GLU A 82 27.41 10.75 12.71
C GLU A 82 25.89 10.79 12.60
N ASP A 83 25.29 11.94 12.87
CA ASP A 83 23.93 12.23 12.43
C ASP A 83 23.91 12.03 10.91
N THR A 84 23.34 10.92 10.45
CA THR A 84 23.28 10.58 9.03
C THR A 84 22.32 11.56 8.35
N GLN A 85 22.83 12.71 7.92
CA GLN A 85 22.05 13.63 7.08
C GLN A 85 21.80 12.95 5.74
N PHE A 86 20.59 12.42 5.56
CA PHE A 86 20.16 11.93 4.25
C PHE A 86 20.24 13.07 3.22
N GLN A 87 20.92 12.82 2.10
CA GLN A 87 20.91 13.72 0.95
C GLN A 87 19.47 13.99 0.51
N GLY A 88 19.19 15.13 -0.15
CA GLY A 88 17.83 15.53 -0.51
C GLY A 88 17.03 14.48 -1.30
N ARG A 89 17.72 13.65 -2.10
CA ARG A 89 17.16 12.48 -2.79
C ARG A 89 16.67 11.41 -1.81
N GLU A 90 17.56 10.91 -0.95
CA GLU A 90 17.23 9.84 0.00
C GLU A 90 16.18 10.33 0.99
N LYS A 91 16.25 11.59 1.42
CA LYS A 91 15.23 12.20 2.27
C LYS A 91 13.85 12.17 1.62
N PHE A 92 13.73 12.57 0.36
CA PHE A 92 12.47 12.48 -0.38
C PHE A 92 11.99 11.03 -0.52
N ARG A 93 12.92 10.10 -0.79
CA ARG A 93 12.60 8.68 -0.91
C ARG A 93 12.05 8.10 0.40
N THR A 94 12.73 8.35 1.52
CA THR A 94 12.41 7.74 2.83
C THR A 94 11.27 8.45 3.57
N GLU A 95 11.15 9.78 3.44
CA GLU A 95 10.14 10.55 4.18
C GLU A 95 8.84 10.78 3.38
N VAL A 96 8.89 10.66 2.04
CA VAL A 96 7.72 10.97 1.19
C VAL A 96 7.32 9.77 0.35
N TYR A 97 8.21 9.28 -0.51
CA TYR A 97 7.84 8.25 -1.49
C TYR A 97 7.43 6.94 -0.82
N ILE A 98 8.27 6.39 0.05
CA ILE A 98 8.02 5.13 0.74
C ILE A 98 6.77 5.23 1.64
N PRO A 99 6.65 6.25 2.53
CA PRO A 99 5.51 6.32 3.44
C PRO A 99 4.16 6.45 2.73
N ILE A 100 4.07 7.19 1.62
CA ILE A 100 2.79 7.31 0.90
C ILE A 100 2.41 5.98 0.25
N ILE A 101 3.36 5.27 -0.38
CA ILE A 101 3.09 3.96 -0.98
C ILE A 101 2.71 2.94 0.11
N ASP A 102 3.43 2.91 1.23
CA ASP A 102 3.16 2.00 2.35
C ASP A 102 1.78 2.27 2.96
N THR A 103 1.39 3.55 3.10
CA THR A 103 0.05 3.93 3.54
C THR A 103 -1.01 3.42 2.58
N LEU A 104 -0.81 3.59 1.27
CA LEU A 104 -1.75 3.10 0.26
C LEU A 104 -1.88 1.57 0.29
N ILE A 105 -0.77 0.84 0.44
CA ILE A 105 -0.77 -0.62 0.59
C ILE A 105 -1.57 -1.02 1.82
N ALA A 106 -1.34 -0.39 2.97
CA ALA A 106 -2.05 -0.70 4.21
C ALA A 106 -3.57 -0.50 4.06
N GLN A 107 -4.00 0.59 3.43
CA GLN A 107 -5.42 0.86 3.17
C GLN A 107 -6.04 -0.17 2.21
N LEU A 108 -5.32 -0.57 1.16
CA LEU A 108 -5.80 -1.61 0.24
C LEU A 108 -5.89 -2.98 0.92
N GLN A 109 -4.93 -3.34 1.77
CA GLN A 109 -4.97 -4.58 2.55
C GLN A 109 -6.12 -4.58 3.56
N GLN A 110 -6.39 -3.45 4.22
CA GLN A 110 -7.55 -3.33 5.10
C GLN A 110 -8.86 -3.56 4.33
N ARG A 111 -8.97 -3.02 3.11
CA ARG A 111 -10.13 -3.25 2.25
C ARG A 111 -10.23 -4.70 1.78
N SER A 112 -9.12 -5.34 1.39
CA SER A 112 -9.09 -6.75 1.02
C SER A 112 -9.59 -7.63 2.18
N LYS A 113 -9.11 -7.38 3.41
CA LYS A 113 -9.57 -8.09 4.61
C LYS A 113 -11.08 -7.94 4.84
N ALA A 114 -11.65 -6.77 4.60
CA ALA A 114 -13.10 -6.58 4.71
C ALA A 114 -13.88 -7.42 3.68
N TYR A 115 -13.37 -7.54 2.45
CA TYR A 115 -13.97 -8.42 1.44
C TYR A 115 -13.82 -9.89 1.77
N ASP A 116 -12.69 -10.30 2.34
CA ASP A 116 -12.47 -11.66 2.82
C ASP A 116 -13.46 -12.03 3.93
N GLN A 117 -13.68 -11.13 4.89
CA GLN A 117 -14.68 -11.32 5.94
C GLN A 117 -16.10 -11.48 5.38
N LEU A 118 -16.48 -10.62 4.42
CA LEU A 118 -17.77 -10.74 3.74
C LEU A 118 -17.87 -12.08 2.99
N LEU A 119 -16.78 -12.52 2.35
CA LEU A 119 -16.76 -13.78 1.62
C LEU A 119 -16.92 -14.97 2.55
N ASN A 120 -16.29 -14.94 3.71
CA ASN A 120 -16.44 -15.99 4.72
C ASN A 120 -17.87 -16.09 5.26
N LEU A 121 -18.57 -14.95 5.41
CA LEU A 121 -19.96 -14.90 5.89
C LEU A 121 -20.98 -15.25 4.82
N PHE A 122 -20.85 -14.71 3.61
CA PHE A 122 -21.88 -14.77 2.57
C PHE A 122 -21.48 -15.62 1.35
N GLY A 123 -20.23 -16.03 1.22
CA GLY A 123 -19.73 -16.76 0.05
C GLY A 123 -20.41 -18.10 -0.16
N PHE A 124 -20.89 -18.75 0.90
CA PHE A 124 -21.58 -20.04 0.80
C PHE A 124 -22.90 -19.97 0.00
N PHE A 125 -23.57 -18.82 -0.06
CA PHE A 125 -24.79 -18.62 -0.87
C PHE A 125 -24.54 -18.89 -2.36
N SER A 126 -23.33 -18.66 -2.85
CA SER A 126 -22.97 -18.94 -4.25
C SER A 126 -22.72 -20.42 -4.56
N ARG A 127 -22.62 -21.28 -3.53
CA ARG A 127 -22.23 -22.71 -3.64
C ARG A 127 -23.28 -23.67 -3.07
N LEU A 128 -24.50 -23.20 -2.81
CA LEU A 128 -25.58 -23.98 -2.19
C LEU A 128 -25.90 -25.30 -2.91
N SER A 129 -25.77 -25.35 -4.24
CA SER A 129 -26.04 -26.57 -5.02
C SER A 129 -24.92 -27.61 -4.95
N VAL A 130 -23.75 -27.25 -4.41
CA VAL A 130 -22.54 -28.10 -4.38
C VAL A 130 -22.16 -28.49 -2.95
N LEU A 131 -22.48 -27.63 -1.97
CA LEU A 131 -22.16 -27.84 -0.56
C LEU A 131 -22.86 -29.08 0.01
N ARG A 132 -22.14 -29.84 0.83
CA ARG A 132 -22.73 -30.93 1.62
C ARG A 132 -23.51 -30.36 2.79
N THR A 133 -24.47 -31.12 3.31
CA THR A 133 -25.30 -30.70 4.46
C THR A 133 -24.45 -30.31 5.67
N GLU A 134 -23.39 -31.08 5.98
CA GLU A 134 -22.47 -30.80 7.09
C GLU A 134 -21.74 -29.45 6.92
N GLU A 135 -21.27 -29.14 5.70
CA GLU A 135 -20.59 -27.88 5.40
C GLU A 135 -21.56 -26.69 5.47
N LEU A 136 -22.80 -26.91 5.03
CA LEU A 136 -23.87 -25.92 5.07
C LEU A 136 -24.26 -25.59 6.52
N GLU A 137 -24.36 -26.58 7.41
CA GLU A 137 -24.62 -26.38 8.84
C GLU A 137 -23.54 -25.50 9.49
N ILE A 138 -22.25 -25.76 9.22
CA ILE A 138 -21.13 -24.95 9.73
C ILE A 138 -21.24 -23.49 9.26
N HIS A 139 -21.49 -23.29 7.96
CA HIS A 139 -21.65 -21.95 7.40
C HIS A 139 -22.87 -21.22 7.98
N CYS A 140 -23.99 -21.91 8.16
CA CYS A 140 -25.19 -21.36 8.80
C CYS A 140 -24.94 -20.98 10.26
N GLN A 141 -24.21 -21.82 11.03
CA GLN A 141 -23.87 -21.52 12.42
C GLN A 141 -23.00 -20.26 12.52
N THR A 142 -21.96 -20.17 11.68
CA THR A 142 -21.08 -18.99 11.61
C THR A 142 -21.87 -17.73 11.25
N PHE A 143 -22.85 -17.86 10.34
CA PHE A 143 -23.74 -16.77 9.95
C PHE A 143 -24.68 -16.34 11.09
N THR A 144 -25.21 -17.29 11.88
CA THR A 144 -26.06 -16.98 13.04
C THR A 144 -25.31 -16.33 14.19
N GLU A 145 -24.03 -16.67 14.40
CA GLU A 145 -23.19 -16.05 15.43
C GLU A 145 -22.89 -14.57 15.14
N PHE A 146 -23.06 -14.14 13.89
CA PHE A 146 -22.81 -12.77 13.44
C PHE A 146 -24.05 -11.87 13.49
N MET A 147 -25.28 -12.42 13.55
CA MET A 147 -26.54 -11.67 13.64
C MET A 147 -26.96 -11.41 15.08
#